data_AF-A0A925WY03-F1
#
_entry.id   AF-A0A925WY03-F1
#
_cell.length_a   1.000
_cell.length_b   1.000
_cell.length_c   1.000
_cell.angle_alpha   90.00
_cell.angle_beta   90.00
_cell.angle_gamma   90.00
#
_symmetry.space_group_name_H-M   'P 1'
#
loop_
_entity.id
_entity.type
_entity.pdbx_description
1 polymer ?
#
loop_
_entity_poly.entity_id
_entity_poly.type
_entity_poly.pdbx_seq_one_letter_code
_entity_poly.pdbx_strand_id
1 'polypeptide(L)'
;MTETGTSKTGTSNRKRRVGALVTLAICTACILTLGPASIVSSAPQEASSTTKTSGSPRFGPRERADRGRGAPHPQQSQPPTTQEREEVIEFFRTNMKNRMSVFDRLPDGQPAKNRMLQMMTERYRRLQRTKAQDPTVYELMVSQMVLQDEALSLLQDQRNSQNDATKREALEQELRDKVKQLINDTLQERRKRVEHLEQMLKDQKSRLELDEAHPDALVSQHLKQLKTDIDEMRKIWPGRRAGGMGMGERRPSPPTTDLTTEQGR
;
A
#
# COMPACT_ATOMS: atom_id res chain seq x y z
N MET A 1 -30.21 -8.78 -69.34
CA MET A 1 -29.01 -7.92 -69.41
C MET A 1 -28.84 -7.32 -68.02
N THR A 2 -28.06 -7.97 -67.14
CA THR A 2 -26.65 -7.63 -66.85
C THR A 2 -26.55 -6.17 -66.39
N GLU A 3 -26.14 -5.85 -65.15
CA GLU A 3 -24.80 -6.08 -64.65
C GLU A 3 -24.75 -6.11 -63.11
N THR A 4 -24.12 -7.16 -62.58
CA THR A 4 -23.68 -7.27 -61.18
C THR A 4 -22.27 -6.68 -61.04
N GLY A 5 -22.15 -5.49 -60.48
CA GLY A 5 -20.87 -4.87 -60.16
C GLY A 5 -20.32 -5.31 -58.80
N THR A 6 -19.38 -6.25 -58.80
CA THR A 6 -18.61 -6.68 -57.63
C THR A 6 -17.37 -5.79 -57.45
N SER A 7 -17.45 -4.77 -56.59
CA SER A 7 -16.26 -3.98 -56.21
C SER A 7 -15.47 -4.71 -55.11
N LYS A 8 -14.45 -5.45 -55.53
CA LYS A 8 -13.25 -5.77 -54.73
C LYS A 8 -12.47 -4.48 -54.52
N THR A 9 -12.14 -4.11 -53.29
CA THR A 9 -10.85 -3.52 -52.85
C THR A 9 -10.94 -3.01 -51.41
N GLY A 10 -9.94 -3.31 -50.58
CA GLY A 10 -9.87 -2.75 -49.21
C GLY A 10 -8.99 -3.48 -48.20
N THR A 11 -8.15 -4.44 -48.59
CA THR A 11 -7.19 -5.10 -47.71
C THR A 11 -5.88 -4.31 -47.60
N SER A 12 -5.79 -3.30 -46.72
CA SER A 12 -4.48 -2.78 -46.26
C SER A 12 -4.54 -1.81 -45.07
N ASN A 13 -5.18 -2.15 -43.94
CA ASN A 13 -5.09 -1.32 -42.73
C ASN A 13 -4.79 -2.07 -41.42
N ARG A 14 -3.96 -3.13 -41.47
CA ARG A 14 -3.53 -3.88 -40.27
C ARG A 14 -2.14 -3.56 -39.73
N LYS A 15 -1.32 -2.75 -40.42
CA LYS A 15 0.08 -2.50 -40.00
C LYS A 15 0.30 -1.40 -38.95
N ARG A 16 -0.75 -0.70 -38.46
CA ARG A 16 -0.58 0.41 -37.49
C ARG A 16 -0.86 0.08 -36.01
N ARG A 17 -1.12 -1.17 -35.65
CA ARG A 17 -1.51 -1.52 -34.25
C ARG A 17 -0.38 -2.06 -33.36
N VAL A 18 0.81 -2.35 -33.91
CA VAL A 18 1.90 -2.97 -33.12
C VAL A 18 2.77 -1.93 -32.38
N GLY A 19 2.75 -0.66 -32.79
CA GLY A 19 3.57 0.39 -32.20
C GLY A 19 3.04 1.02 -30.90
N ALA A 20 1.83 0.66 -30.44
CA ALA A 20 1.21 1.30 -29.27
C ALA A 20 1.44 0.55 -27.94
N LEU A 21 1.93 -0.69 -27.97
CA LEU A 21 2.06 -1.51 -26.76
C LEU A 21 3.45 -1.42 -26.09
N VAL A 22 4.49 -1.02 -26.81
CA VAL A 22 5.87 -1.00 -26.26
C VAL A 22 6.12 0.22 -25.36
N THR A 23 5.44 1.34 -25.58
CA THR A 23 5.61 2.56 -24.76
C THR A 23 4.94 2.45 -23.38
N LEU A 24 4.00 1.52 -23.18
CA LEU A 24 3.30 1.35 -21.91
C LEU A 24 4.14 0.59 -20.86
N ALA A 25 5.10 -0.25 -21.30
CA ALA A 25 5.89 -1.11 -20.41
C ALA A 25 7.03 -0.38 -19.68
N ILE A 26 7.54 0.73 -20.24
CA ILE A 26 8.60 1.52 -19.59
C ILE A 26 8.01 2.37 -18.45
N CYS A 27 6.74 2.77 -18.55
CA CYS A 27 6.08 3.57 -17.52
C CYS A 27 5.73 2.76 -16.25
N THR A 28 5.57 1.43 -16.35
CA THR A 28 5.34 0.56 -15.19
C THR A 28 6.62 0.20 -14.43
N ALA A 29 7.77 0.13 -15.10
CA ALA A 29 9.05 -0.16 -14.45
C ALA A 29 9.51 0.95 -13.48
N CYS A 30 9.24 2.23 -13.79
CA CYS A 30 9.53 3.34 -12.88
C CYS A 30 8.60 3.42 -11.66
N ILE A 31 7.43 2.78 -11.71
CA ILE A 31 6.49 2.75 -10.57
C ILE A 31 6.83 1.58 -9.61
N LEU A 32 7.49 0.53 -10.09
CA LEU A 32 7.76 -0.68 -9.30
C LEU A 32 9.11 -0.70 -8.57
N THR A 33 10.10 0.11 -8.97
CA THR A 33 11.40 0.19 -8.26
C THR A 33 11.40 1.15 -7.05
N LEU A 34 10.30 1.88 -6.84
CA LEU A 34 9.97 2.62 -5.61
C LEU A 34 8.92 1.87 -4.78
N GLY A 35 8.90 0.53 -4.91
CA GLY A 35 8.21 -0.32 -3.95
C GLY A 35 8.70 0.04 -2.56
N PRO A 36 7.80 0.42 -1.63
CA PRO A 36 8.22 0.76 -0.31
C PRO A 36 8.79 -0.52 0.30
N ALA A 37 10.08 -0.50 0.65
CA ALA A 37 10.48 -1.20 1.86
C ALA A 37 9.76 -0.48 3.01
N SER A 38 8.45 -0.67 3.10
CA SER A 38 7.68 -0.48 4.31
C SER A 38 8.18 -1.59 5.22
N ILE A 39 9.37 -1.40 5.77
CA ILE A 39 9.59 -1.80 7.14
C ILE A 39 8.63 -0.87 7.88
N VAL A 40 7.39 -1.34 8.01
CA VAL A 40 6.51 -0.88 9.08
C VAL A 40 7.31 -1.24 10.31
N SER A 41 8.15 -0.32 10.74
CA SER A 41 8.65 -0.29 12.09
C SER A 41 7.38 -0.06 12.89
N SER A 42 6.75 -1.16 13.27
CA SER A 42 5.85 -1.21 14.39
C SER A 42 6.70 -0.80 15.57
N ALA A 43 6.88 0.52 15.75
CA ALA A 43 7.12 1.09 17.05
C ALA A 43 6.12 0.41 17.98
N PRO A 44 6.53 -0.06 19.17
CA PRO A 44 5.58 -0.57 20.13
C PRO A 44 4.61 0.58 20.43
N GLN A 45 3.42 0.53 19.81
CA GLN A 45 2.26 1.13 20.43
C GLN A 45 2.15 0.41 21.76
N GLU A 46 2.31 1.18 22.85
CA GLU A 46 1.93 0.75 24.19
C GLU A 46 0.63 -0.06 24.09
N ALA A 47 0.72 -1.27 24.61
CA ALA A 47 -0.14 -2.37 24.26
C ALA A 47 -1.63 -2.05 24.45
N SER A 48 -2.38 -2.00 23.34
CA SER A 48 -3.78 -2.42 23.36
C SER A 48 -3.79 -3.94 23.47
N SER A 49 -3.87 -4.46 24.69
CA SER A 49 -3.94 -5.88 25.01
C SER A 49 -5.18 -6.53 24.40
N THR A 50 -5.06 -7.09 23.19
CA THR A 50 -6.00 -8.08 22.66
C THR A 50 -5.42 -9.46 22.90
N THR A 51 -5.80 -10.04 24.03
CA THR A 51 -5.60 -11.44 24.41
C THR A 51 -6.24 -12.36 23.36
N LYS A 52 -5.44 -12.88 22.43
CA LYS A 52 -5.83 -14.02 21.59
C LYS A 52 -5.56 -15.32 22.32
N THR A 53 -6.68 -15.93 22.71
CA THR A 53 -6.92 -17.29 23.20
C THR A 53 -5.87 -18.33 22.79
N SER A 54 -5.29 -18.94 23.81
CA SER A 54 -4.46 -20.15 23.77
C SER A 54 -5.24 -21.33 23.16
N GLY A 55 -4.88 -21.72 21.94
CA GLY A 55 -5.29 -22.97 21.30
C GLY A 55 -4.11 -23.94 21.21
N SER A 56 -4.31 -25.13 21.74
CA SER A 56 -3.37 -26.23 22.01
C SER A 56 -2.27 -26.55 20.97
N PRO A 57 -1.14 -27.15 21.42
CA PRO A 57 -0.10 -27.67 20.54
C PRO A 57 -0.58 -28.93 19.82
N ARG A 58 -0.94 -28.80 18.54
CA ARG A 58 -1.20 -29.95 17.67
C ARG A 58 0.09 -30.36 16.98
N PHE A 59 0.86 -31.22 17.65
CA PHE A 59 2.00 -31.93 17.06
C PHE A 59 1.50 -32.91 15.99
N GLY A 60 1.75 -32.59 14.72
CA GLY A 60 1.54 -33.51 13.60
C GLY A 60 2.36 -33.05 12.39
N PRO A 61 3.04 -33.96 11.68
CA PRO A 61 3.85 -33.60 10.53
C PRO A 61 2.93 -33.35 9.34
N ARG A 62 2.79 -32.08 8.95
CA ARG A 62 2.21 -31.70 7.66
C ARG A 62 3.15 -30.71 6.98
N GLU A 63 4.22 -31.25 6.41
CA GLU A 63 4.91 -30.66 5.28
C GLU A 63 3.96 -30.64 4.07
N ARG A 64 3.11 -29.61 4.00
CA ARG A 64 2.56 -29.13 2.75
C ARG A 64 2.80 -27.63 2.70
N ALA A 65 3.69 -27.25 1.80
CA ALA A 65 4.06 -25.90 1.45
C ALA A 65 2.88 -24.93 1.55
N ASP A 66 2.96 -24.04 2.54
CA ASP A 66 2.10 -22.89 2.78
C ASP A 66 2.34 -21.83 1.68
N ARG A 67 2.03 -22.17 0.42
CA ARG A 67 2.00 -21.25 -0.73
C ARG A 67 0.63 -20.57 -0.82
N GLY A 68 0.11 -20.04 0.29
CA GLY A 68 -1.31 -19.66 0.31
C GLY A 68 -1.75 -18.60 1.32
N ARG A 69 -0.88 -18.04 2.16
CA ARG A 69 -1.20 -16.76 2.81
C ARG A 69 -1.16 -15.66 1.76
N GLY A 70 -2.27 -15.53 1.04
CA GLY A 70 -2.52 -14.44 0.10
C GLY A 70 -2.09 -13.13 0.75
N ALA A 71 -1.25 -12.38 0.05
CA ALA A 71 -0.84 -11.05 0.48
C ALA A 71 -2.10 -10.32 0.98
N PRO A 72 -2.06 -9.71 2.18
CA PRO A 72 -3.22 -9.03 2.75
C PRO A 72 -3.82 -8.17 1.64
N HIS A 73 -5.09 -8.44 1.32
CA HIS A 73 -5.77 -7.69 0.26
C HIS A 73 -5.54 -6.22 0.55
N PRO A 74 -5.00 -5.45 -0.41
CA PRO A 74 -4.76 -4.04 -0.21
C PRO A 74 -6.06 -3.47 0.32
N GLN A 75 -6.04 -2.92 1.53
CA GLN A 75 -7.22 -2.35 2.16
C GLN A 75 -7.85 -1.45 1.11
N GLN A 76 -9.10 -1.73 0.74
CA GLN A 76 -9.81 -0.96 -0.26
C GLN A 76 -9.80 0.49 0.23
N SER A 77 -8.98 1.33 -0.39
CA SER A 77 -8.87 2.72 -0.01
C SER A 77 -10.24 3.35 -0.17
N GLN A 78 -10.72 4.04 0.87
CA GLN A 78 -12.00 4.75 0.80
C GLN A 78 -12.01 5.65 -0.44
N PRO A 79 -13.12 5.66 -1.20
CA PRO A 79 -13.23 6.50 -2.39
C PRO A 79 -12.99 7.97 -2.02
N PRO A 80 -12.31 8.75 -2.88
CA PRO A 80 -12.02 10.15 -2.57
C PRO A 80 -13.30 10.98 -2.50
N THR A 81 -13.35 11.87 -1.51
CA THR A 81 -14.42 12.87 -1.34
C THR A 81 -14.37 13.90 -2.49
N THR A 82 -15.44 14.65 -2.72
CA THR A 82 -15.47 15.66 -3.79
C THR A 82 -14.39 16.73 -3.61
N GLN A 83 -14.27 17.27 -2.39
CA GLN A 83 -13.24 18.26 -2.06
C GLN A 83 -11.83 17.70 -2.28
N GLU A 84 -11.56 16.47 -1.85
CA GLU A 84 -10.25 15.85 -2.04
C GLU A 84 -9.91 15.68 -3.52
N ARG A 85 -10.89 15.38 -4.37
CA ARG A 85 -10.67 15.30 -5.83
C ARG A 85 -10.22 16.63 -6.40
N GLU A 86 -10.84 17.73 -5.97
CA GLU A 86 -10.49 19.07 -6.43
C GLU A 86 -9.06 19.44 -6.02
N GLU A 87 -8.70 19.22 -4.74
CA GLU A 87 -7.35 19.44 -4.23
C GLU A 87 -6.31 18.60 -4.99
N VAL A 88 -6.61 17.32 -5.25
CA VAL A 88 -5.75 16.43 -6.03
C VAL A 88 -5.57 16.97 -7.45
N ILE A 89 -6.65 17.38 -8.12
CA ILE A 89 -6.58 17.89 -9.48
C ILE A 89 -5.75 19.18 -9.53
N GLU A 90 -5.97 20.11 -8.61
CA GLU A 90 -5.21 21.37 -8.54
C GLU A 90 -3.72 21.13 -8.26
N PHE A 91 -3.42 20.24 -7.31
CA PHE A 91 -2.04 19.86 -7.00
C PHE A 91 -1.31 19.31 -8.22
N PHE A 92 -1.95 18.40 -8.98
CA PHE A 92 -1.33 17.83 -10.17
C PHE A 92 -1.31 18.81 -11.36
N ARG A 93 -2.25 19.75 -11.49
CA ARG A 93 -2.17 20.82 -12.50
C ARG A 93 -0.95 21.71 -12.29
N THR A 94 -0.64 21.98 -11.03
CA THR A 94 0.52 22.80 -10.66
C THR A 94 1.84 22.07 -10.94
N ASN A 95 1.93 20.79 -10.57
CA ASN A 95 3.20 20.05 -10.57
C ASN A 95 3.42 19.10 -11.75
N MET A 96 2.37 18.72 -12.50
CA MET A 96 2.44 17.68 -13.55
C MET A 96 1.58 18.05 -14.77
N LYS A 97 1.94 19.15 -15.42
CA LYS A 97 1.19 19.74 -16.54
C LYS A 97 1.00 18.76 -17.69
N ASN A 98 2.01 17.96 -18.03
CA ASN A 98 1.95 17.04 -19.17
C ASN A 98 0.98 15.90 -18.91
N ARG A 99 1.03 15.26 -17.72
CA ARG A 99 0.03 14.26 -17.33
C ARG A 99 -1.38 14.86 -17.23
N MET A 100 -1.53 16.08 -16.73
CA MET A 100 -2.85 16.71 -16.66
C MET A 100 -3.44 16.99 -18.04
N SER A 101 -2.61 17.34 -19.03
CA SER A 101 -3.10 17.46 -20.42
C SER A 101 -3.71 16.15 -20.95
N VAL A 102 -3.19 14.99 -20.53
CA VAL A 102 -3.75 13.67 -20.89
C VAL A 102 -5.03 13.42 -20.10
N PHE A 103 -5.06 13.75 -18.81
CA PHE A 103 -6.23 13.61 -17.96
C PHE A 103 -7.43 14.42 -18.49
N ASP A 104 -7.20 15.68 -18.88
CA ASP A 104 -8.23 16.60 -19.35
C ASP A 104 -8.83 16.16 -20.70
N ARG A 105 -8.09 15.39 -21.52
CA ARG A 105 -8.57 14.81 -22.78
C ARG A 105 -9.45 13.58 -22.60
N LEU A 106 -9.44 12.96 -21.41
CA LEU A 106 -10.28 11.79 -21.15
C LEU A 106 -11.72 12.23 -20.87
N PRO A 107 -12.73 11.62 -21.51
CA PRO A 107 -14.14 11.89 -21.22
C PRO A 107 -14.50 11.55 -19.77
N ASP A 108 -15.39 12.33 -19.18
CA ASP A 108 -15.91 12.05 -17.84
C ASP A 108 -16.70 10.73 -17.79
N GLY A 109 -16.67 10.05 -16.64
CA GLY A 109 -17.33 8.76 -16.44
C GLY A 109 -16.59 7.55 -17.03
N GLN A 110 -15.55 7.75 -17.86
CA GLN A 110 -14.77 6.65 -18.41
C GLN A 110 -13.95 5.92 -17.32
N PRO A 111 -13.90 4.57 -17.32
CA PRO A 111 -13.10 3.81 -16.35
C PRO A 111 -11.61 4.20 -16.32
N ALA A 112 -11.06 4.59 -17.47
CA ALA A 112 -9.67 5.04 -17.57
C ALA A 112 -9.41 6.33 -16.78
N LYS A 113 -10.31 7.32 -16.86
CA LYS A 113 -10.19 8.59 -16.11
C LYS A 113 -10.33 8.35 -14.61
N ASN A 114 -11.29 7.52 -14.22
CA ASN A 114 -11.49 7.13 -12.81
C ASN A 114 -10.27 6.41 -12.23
N ARG A 115 -9.66 5.49 -13.00
CA ARG A 115 -8.43 4.80 -12.58
C ARG A 115 -7.26 5.77 -12.43
N MET A 116 -7.12 6.73 -13.35
CA MET A 116 -6.08 7.76 -13.27
C MET A 116 -6.29 8.65 -12.03
N LEU A 117 -7.53 9.11 -11.79
CA LEU A 117 -7.88 9.91 -10.61
C LEU A 117 -7.60 9.15 -9.31
N GLN A 118 -7.93 7.85 -9.24
CA GLN A 118 -7.61 7.02 -8.09
C GLN A 118 -6.10 6.96 -7.84
N MET A 119 -5.28 6.71 -8.86
CA MET A 119 -3.83 6.70 -8.70
C MET A 119 -3.27 8.05 -8.25
N MET A 120 -3.81 9.16 -8.79
CA MET A 120 -3.42 10.51 -8.38
C MET A 120 -3.77 10.76 -6.91
N THR A 121 -4.97 10.34 -6.49
CA THR A 121 -5.46 10.44 -5.10
C THR A 121 -4.56 9.67 -4.15
N GLU A 122 -4.27 8.40 -4.45
CA GLU A 122 -3.40 7.56 -3.61
C GLU A 122 -2.00 8.16 -3.47
N ARG A 123 -1.45 8.69 -4.56
CA ARG A 123 -0.16 9.38 -4.56
C ARG A 123 -0.21 10.67 -3.73
N TYR A 124 -1.26 11.48 -3.86
CA TYR A 124 -1.46 12.69 -3.05
C TYR A 124 -1.57 12.38 -1.56
N ARG A 125 -2.40 11.40 -1.17
CA ARG A 125 -2.52 10.95 0.23
C ARG A 125 -1.17 10.48 0.79
N ARG A 126 -0.37 9.75 -0.01
CA ARG A 126 0.99 9.36 0.38
C ARG A 126 1.87 10.58 0.64
N LEU A 127 1.86 11.56 -0.27
CA LEU A 127 2.61 12.79 -0.11
C LEU A 127 2.19 13.59 1.12
N GLN A 128 0.89 13.73 1.39
CA GLN A 128 0.41 14.46 2.57
C GLN A 128 0.84 13.79 3.88
N ARG A 129 0.83 12.44 3.95
CA ARG A 129 1.40 11.71 5.10
C ARG A 129 2.90 11.96 5.25
N THR A 130 3.65 11.91 4.15
CA THR A 130 5.08 12.23 4.17
C THR A 130 5.30 13.67 4.63
N LYS A 131 4.51 14.64 4.15
CA LYS A 131 4.61 16.06 4.54
C LYS A 131 4.46 16.26 6.06
N ALA A 132 3.54 15.51 6.67
CA ALA A 132 3.33 15.56 8.11
C ALA A 132 4.47 14.92 8.93
N GLN A 133 5.18 13.94 8.36
CA GLN A 133 6.25 13.20 9.05
C GLN A 133 7.64 13.82 8.80
N ASP A 134 7.94 14.16 7.55
CA ASP A 134 9.22 14.66 7.07
C ASP A 134 9.00 15.61 5.87
N PRO A 135 8.93 16.94 6.10
CA PRO A 135 8.67 17.92 5.04
C PRO A 135 9.80 17.97 4.01
N THR A 136 11.05 17.70 4.41
CA THR A 136 12.21 17.63 3.50
C THR A 136 12.09 16.49 2.49
N VAL A 137 11.67 15.31 2.95
CA VAL A 137 11.41 14.17 2.04
C VAL A 137 10.21 14.44 1.14
N TYR A 138 9.19 15.16 1.63
CA TYR A 138 8.06 15.59 0.80
C TYR A 138 8.51 16.46 -0.38
N GLU A 139 9.35 17.46 -0.15
CA GLU A 139 9.87 18.34 -1.21
C GLU A 139 10.64 17.55 -2.28
N LEU A 140 11.50 16.61 -1.86
CA LEU A 140 12.21 15.72 -2.78
C LEU A 140 11.25 14.87 -3.61
N MET A 141 10.20 14.31 -3.01
CA MET A 141 9.20 13.52 -3.73
C MET A 141 8.41 14.36 -4.74
N VAL A 142 8.09 15.63 -4.42
CA VAL A 142 7.44 16.55 -5.35
C VAL A 142 8.38 16.89 -6.51
N SER A 143 9.66 17.20 -6.23
CA SER A 143 10.69 17.43 -7.25
C SER A 143 10.80 16.25 -8.23
N GLN A 144 10.90 15.03 -7.70
CA GLN A 144 10.93 13.80 -8.51
C GLN A 144 9.70 13.68 -9.42
N MET A 145 8.51 14.06 -8.94
CA MET A 145 7.29 14.02 -9.76
C MET A 145 7.33 15.01 -10.93
N VAL A 146 7.81 16.23 -10.69
CA VAL A 146 7.98 17.23 -11.74
C VAL A 146 8.97 16.72 -12.79
N LEU A 147 10.13 16.21 -12.37
CA LEU A 147 11.15 15.65 -13.27
C LEU A 147 10.62 14.45 -14.09
N GLN A 148 9.79 13.59 -13.48
CA GLN A 148 9.13 12.49 -14.19
C GLN A 148 8.13 12.98 -15.24
N ASP A 149 7.41 14.08 -14.97
CA ASP A 149 6.46 14.67 -15.91
C ASP A 149 7.18 15.32 -17.11
N GLU A 150 8.30 16.01 -16.86
CA GLU A 150 9.17 16.58 -17.90
C GLU A 150 9.81 15.49 -18.78
N ALA A 151 10.36 14.44 -18.17
CA ALA A 151 10.94 13.31 -18.90
C ALA A 151 9.91 12.62 -19.81
N LEU A 152 8.65 12.54 -19.38
CA LEU A 152 7.57 12.01 -20.22
C LEU A 152 7.28 12.90 -21.43
N SER A 153 7.36 14.23 -21.29
CA SER A 153 7.24 15.15 -22.43
C SER A 153 8.35 14.92 -23.45
N LEU A 154 9.60 14.84 -22.99
CA LEU A 154 10.76 14.62 -23.87
C LEU A 154 10.63 13.30 -24.65
N LEU A 155 10.12 12.24 -24.01
CA LEU A 155 9.85 10.97 -24.69
C LEU A 155 8.75 11.09 -25.76
N GLN A 156 7.72 11.91 -25.53
CA GLN A 156 6.70 12.19 -26.54
C GLN A 156 7.29 12.99 -27.71
N ASP A 157 8.08 14.01 -27.43
CA ASP A 157 8.73 14.85 -28.44
C ASP A 157 9.73 14.05 -29.29
N GLN A 158 10.48 13.13 -28.65
CA GLN A 158 11.41 12.23 -29.34
C GLN A 158 10.65 11.29 -30.29
N ARG A 159 9.48 10.79 -29.89
CA ARG A 159 8.61 9.97 -30.73
C ARG A 159 8.04 10.75 -31.91
N ASN A 160 7.73 12.03 -31.73
CA ASN A 160 7.22 12.90 -32.79
C ASN A 160 8.32 13.32 -33.79
N SER A 161 9.57 13.32 -33.34
CA SER A 161 10.74 13.77 -34.13
C SER A 161 11.45 12.64 -34.89
N GLN A 162 10.74 11.56 -35.27
CA GLN A 162 11.36 10.35 -35.85
C GLN A 162 12.25 10.60 -37.08
N ASN A 163 11.94 11.61 -37.89
CA ASN A 163 12.63 11.93 -39.14
C ASN A 163 13.81 12.91 -38.98
N ASP A 164 14.02 13.48 -37.79
CA ASP A 164 15.07 14.48 -37.55
C ASP A 164 16.09 13.92 -36.56
N ALA A 165 17.19 13.37 -37.10
CA ALA A 165 18.23 12.72 -36.31
C ALA A 165 18.88 13.69 -35.30
N THR A 166 19.13 14.93 -35.73
CA THR A 166 19.78 15.95 -34.88
C THR A 166 18.92 16.33 -33.68
N LYS A 167 17.61 16.54 -33.88
CA LYS A 167 16.68 16.80 -32.78
C LYS A 167 16.55 15.61 -31.83
N ARG A 168 16.56 14.38 -32.36
CA ARG A 168 16.46 13.17 -31.52
C ARG A 168 17.65 13.00 -30.60
N GLU A 169 18.86 13.28 -31.08
CA GLU A 169 20.08 13.23 -30.27
C GLU A 169 20.04 14.28 -29.16
N ALA A 170 19.60 15.51 -29.48
CA ALA A 170 19.44 16.57 -28.48
C ALA A 170 18.42 16.19 -27.38
N LEU A 171 17.25 15.68 -27.78
CA LEU A 171 16.21 15.21 -26.84
C LEU A 171 16.67 14.03 -25.99
N GLU A 172 17.48 13.13 -26.56
CA GLU A 172 18.07 12.03 -25.81
C GLU A 172 19.04 12.53 -24.74
N GLN A 173 19.88 13.51 -25.07
CA GLN A 173 20.81 14.10 -24.12
C GLN A 173 20.07 14.80 -22.98
N GLU A 174 19.03 15.59 -23.28
CA GLU A 174 18.22 16.25 -22.27
C GLU A 174 17.49 15.23 -21.37
N LEU A 175 16.96 14.14 -21.96
CA LEU A 175 16.36 13.06 -21.19
C LEU A 175 17.36 12.41 -20.24
N ARG A 176 18.61 12.17 -20.67
CA ARG A 176 19.68 11.65 -19.81
C ARG A 176 19.96 12.58 -18.64
N ASP A 177 19.97 13.88 -18.87
CA ASP A 177 20.20 14.87 -17.82
C ASP A 177 19.05 14.90 -16.80
N LYS A 178 17.79 14.83 -17.25
CA LYS A 178 16.62 14.71 -16.37
C LYS A 178 16.62 13.42 -15.56
N VAL A 179 17.00 12.30 -16.17
CA VAL A 179 17.14 11.02 -15.46
C VAL A 179 18.26 11.08 -14.42
N LYS A 180 19.38 11.73 -14.73
CA LYS A 180 20.48 11.95 -13.76
C LYS A 180 20.01 12.77 -12.56
N GLN A 181 19.24 13.83 -12.78
CA GLN A 181 18.63 14.62 -11.71
C GLN A 181 17.67 13.77 -10.87
N LEU A 182 16.79 12.99 -11.51
CA LEU A 182 15.85 12.10 -10.82
C LEU A 182 16.57 11.07 -9.92
N ILE A 183 17.66 10.48 -10.41
CA ILE A 183 18.49 9.56 -9.64
C ILE A 183 19.11 10.27 -8.44
N ASN A 184 19.64 11.47 -8.63
CA ASN A 184 20.20 12.26 -7.53
C ASN A 184 19.15 12.55 -6.44
N ASP A 185 17.95 13.00 -6.81
CA ASP A 185 16.85 13.25 -5.86
C ASP A 185 16.45 11.97 -5.13
N THR A 186 16.41 10.83 -5.83
CA THR A 186 16.14 9.52 -5.22
C THR A 186 17.22 9.12 -4.22
N LEU A 187 18.50 9.39 -4.52
CA LEU A 187 19.60 9.12 -3.60
C LEU A 187 19.55 10.03 -2.38
N GLN A 188 19.20 11.31 -2.54
CA GLN A 188 19.01 12.23 -1.42
C GLN A 188 17.85 11.80 -0.53
N GLU A 189 16.72 11.41 -1.11
CA GLU A 189 15.57 10.87 -0.37
C GLU A 189 15.97 9.65 0.46
N ARG A 190 16.71 8.71 -0.14
CA ARG A 190 17.21 7.51 0.55
C ARG A 190 18.16 7.85 1.68
N ARG A 191 19.08 8.80 1.49
CA ARG A 191 19.98 9.27 2.56
C ARG A 191 19.20 9.84 3.74
N LYS A 192 18.20 10.69 3.48
CA LYS A 192 17.35 11.28 4.52
C LYS A 192 16.54 10.22 5.27
N ARG A 193 16.00 9.23 4.57
CA ARG A 193 15.32 8.10 5.21
C ARG A 193 16.26 7.28 6.10
N VAL A 194 17.50 7.04 5.67
CA VAL A 194 18.50 6.33 6.48
C VAL A 194 18.84 7.13 7.74
N GLU A 195 19.12 8.43 7.60
CA GLU A 195 19.39 9.34 8.72
C GLU A 195 18.25 9.32 9.75
N HIS A 196 16.99 9.38 9.30
CA HIS A 196 15.83 9.29 10.18
C HIS A 196 15.75 7.95 10.92
N LEU A 197 15.98 6.83 10.21
CA LEU A 197 15.97 5.49 10.82
C LEU A 197 17.10 5.31 11.84
N GLU A 198 18.28 5.87 11.59
CA GLU A 198 19.40 5.87 12.53
C GLU A 198 19.05 6.64 13.80
N GLN A 199 18.40 7.80 13.68
CA GLN A 199 17.92 8.56 14.83
C GLN A 199 16.88 7.78 15.64
N MET A 200 15.88 7.18 14.98
CA MET A 200 14.88 6.35 15.65
C MET A 200 15.53 5.18 16.40
N LEU A 201 16.51 4.51 15.77
CA LEU A 201 17.23 3.40 16.37
C LEU A 201 18.03 3.84 17.59
N LYS A 202 18.69 5.00 17.51
CA LYS A 202 19.40 5.61 18.65
C LYS A 202 18.44 5.91 19.80
N ASP A 203 17.29 6.49 19.52
CA ASP A 203 16.28 6.81 20.54
C ASP A 203 15.75 5.54 21.21
N GLN A 204 15.46 4.48 20.44
CA GLN A 204 15.02 3.19 20.98
C GLN A 204 16.08 2.53 21.85
N LYS A 205 17.36 2.58 21.45
CA LYS A 205 18.47 2.08 22.27
C LYS A 205 18.59 2.84 23.60
N SER A 206 18.51 4.17 23.55
CA SER A 206 18.58 4.99 24.76
C SER A 206 17.41 4.70 25.72
N ARG A 207 16.20 4.48 25.19
CA ARG A 207 15.05 4.06 26.02
C ARG A 207 15.27 2.69 26.64
N LEU A 208 15.76 1.72 25.86
CA LEU A 208 16.06 0.38 26.35
C LEU A 208 17.12 0.43 27.47
N GLU A 209 18.17 1.23 27.33
CA GLU A 209 19.19 1.40 28.37
C GLU A 209 18.60 1.98 29.67
N LEU A 210 17.67 2.95 29.57
CA LEU A 210 16.97 3.50 30.72
C LEU A 210 16.06 2.46 31.39
N ASP A 211 15.35 1.67 30.60
CA ASP A 211 14.46 0.60 31.02
C ASP A 211 15.24 -0.51 31.75
N GLU A 212 16.39 -0.91 31.20
CA GLU A 212 17.30 -1.90 31.80
C GLU A 212 17.92 -1.38 33.11
N ALA A 213 18.17 -0.08 33.23
CA ALA A 213 18.66 0.53 34.46
C ALA A 213 17.59 0.64 35.56
N HIS A 214 16.29 0.56 35.22
CA HIS A 214 15.18 0.78 36.16
C HIS A 214 14.04 -0.27 36.04
N PRO A 215 14.33 -1.57 36.17
CA PRO A 215 13.33 -2.62 35.97
C PRO A 215 12.14 -2.54 36.94
N ASP A 216 12.37 -2.15 38.19
CA ASP A 216 11.31 -2.03 39.21
C ASP A 216 10.30 -0.92 38.88
N ALA A 217 10.73 0.13 38.18
CA ALA A 217 9.86 1.20 37.72
C ALA A 217 8.90 0.68 36.63
N LEU A 218 9.42 -0.12 35.68
CA LEU A 218 8.60 -0.79 34.66
C LEU A 218 7.61 -1.78 35.27
N VAL A 219 8.05 -2.59 36.24
CA VAL A 219 7.15 -3.51 36.97
C VAL A 219 6.03 -2.73 37.63
N SER A 220 6.35 -1.62 38.30
CA SER A 220 5.36 -0.77 38.97
C SER A 220 4.37 -0.13 37.99
N GLN A 221 4.86 0.34 36.83
CA GLN A 221 4.03 0.88 35.75
C GLN A 221 3.07 -0.17 35.20
N HIS A 222 3.58 -1.37 34.88
CA HIS A 222 2.74 -2.47 34.38
C HIS A 222 1.70 -2.93 35.41
N LEU A 223 2.07 -3.03 36.69
CA LEU A 223 1.12 -3.33 37.76
C LEU A 223 0.02 -2.27 37.87
N LYS A 224 0.36 -0.99 37.69
CA LYS A 224 -0.63 0.10 37.69
C LYS A 224 -1.57 0.03 36.48
N GLN A 225 -1.03 -0.26 35.29
CA GLN A 225 -1.84 -0.43 34.08
C GLN A 225 -2.83 -1.59 34.23
N LEU A 226 -2.35 -2.75 34.68
CA LEU A 226 -3.20 -3.93 34.91
C LEU A 226 -4.33 -3.66 35.90
N LYS A 227 -4.06 -2.93 36.99
CA LYS A 227 -5.11 -2.52 37.93
C LYS A 227 -6.17 -1.64 37.27
N THR A 228 -5.73 -0.68 36.45
CA THR A 228 -6.62 0.22 35.71
C THR A 228 -7.49 -0.55 34.72
N ASP A 229 -6.90 -1.47 33.96
CA ASP A 229 -7.63 -2.29 32.99
C ASP A 229 -8.68 -3.20 33.67
N ILE A 230 -8.34 -3.79 34.84
CA ILE A 230 -9.28 -4.58 35.64
C ILE A 230 -10.47 -3.73 36.11
N ASP A 231 -10.22 -2.50 36.54
CA ASP A 231 -11.28 -1.59 36.99
C ASP A 231 -12.16 -1.12 35.83
N GLU A 232 -11.60 -0.81 34.65
CA GLU A 232 -12.37 -0.50 33.44
C GLU A 232 -13.20 -1.70 32.97
N MET A 233 -12.63 -2.91 32.97
CA MET A 233 -13.38 -4.13 32.69
C MET A 233 -14.54 -4.34 33.66
N ARG A 234 -14.35 -4.03 34.95
CA ARG A 234 -15.42 -4.11 35.96
C ARG A 234 -16.57 -3.13 35.64
N LYS A 235 -16.27 -1.95 35.08
CA LYS A 235 -17.29 -0.96 34.67
C LYS A 235 -18.10 -1.43 33.45
N ILE A 236 -17.46 -2.09 32.49
CA ILE A 236 -18.11 -2.60 31.26
C ILE A 236 -18.94 -3.87 31.56
N TRP A 237 -18.52 -4.67 32.53
CA TRP A 237 -19.22 -5.89 32.96
C TRP A 237 -19.75 -5.79 34.41
N PRO A 238 -20.67 -4.85 34.70
CA PRO A 238 -21.19 -4.64 36.06
C PRO A 238 -22.06 -5.83 36.55
N GLY A 239 -22.41 -6.77 35.67
CA GLY A 239 -23.38 -7.84 35.92
C GLY A 239 -22.81 -9.21 36.32
N ARG A 240 -21.49 -9.43 36.35
CA ARG A 240 -20.91 -10.71 36.80
C ARG A 240 -20.47 -10.68 38.27
N ARG A 241 -21.17 -9.91 39.11
CA ARG A 241 -21.07 -10.05 40.56
C ARG A 241 -21.41 -11.50 40.93
N ALA A 242 -20.69 -12.01 41.92
CA ALA A 242 -20.62 -13.38 42.40
C ALA A 242 -21.94 -14.03 42.89
N GLY A 243 -23.10 -13.59 42.42
CA GLY A 243 -24.40 -14.20 42.71
C GLY A 243 -25.16 -14.48 41.43
N GLY A 244 -25.32 -15.76 41.08
CA GLY A 244 -26.48 -16.17 40.27
C GLY A 244 -26.28 -16.31 38.76
N MET A 245 -25.15 -16.83 38.28
CA MET A 245 -25.29 -17.84 37.22
C MET A 245 -25.39 -19.17 37.94
N GLY A 246 -26.62 -19.51 38.32
CA GLY A 246 -26.99 -20.91 38.45
C GLY A 246 -26.60 -21.59 37.15
N MET A 247 -25.42 -22.20 37.13
CA MET A 247 -25.25 -23.46 36.42
C MET A 247 -26.38 -24.30 36.97
N GLY A 248 -27.52 -24.29 36.27
CA GLY A 248 -28.63 -25.18 36.57
C GLY A 248 -28.00 -26.53 36.81
N GLU A 249 -28.32 -27.12 37.96
CA GLU A 249 -27.97 -28.48 38.30
C GLU A 249 -27.97 -29.27 37.00
N ARG A 250 -26.77 -29.68 36.55
CA ARG A 250 -26.69 -30.74 35.56
C ARG A 250 -27.37 -31.90 36.25
N ARG A 251 -28.67 -32.07 35.98
CA ARG A 251 -29.38 -33.30 36.31
C ARG A 251 -28.45 -34.42 35.87
N PRO A 252 -28.10 -35.37 36.75
CA PRO A 252 -27.33 -36.52 36.35
C PRO A 252 -28.07 -37.16 35.19
N SER A 253 -27.40 -37.31 34.04
CA SER A 253 -27.95 -38.07 32.93
C SER A 253 -28.31 -39.46 33.44
N PRO A 254 -29.48 -40.01 33.08
CA PRO A 254 -29.83 -41.38 33.46
C PRO A 254 -28.74 -42.34 32.95
N PRO A 255 -28.45 -43.42 33.70
CA PRO A 255 -27.47 -44.42 33.28
C PRO A 255 -27.89 -45.00 31.93
N THR A 256 -27.05 -44.81 30.91
CA THR A 256 -27.09 -45.59 29.68
C THR A 256 -26.84 -47.04 30.06
N THR A 257 -27.89 -47.86 30.03
CA THR A 257 -27.78 -49.31 30.09
C THR A 257 -27.04 -49.78 28.86
N ASP A 258 -25.83 -50.31 29.07
CA ASP A 258 -25.07 -51.06 28.07
C ASP A 258 -25.90 -52.23 27.56
N LEU A 259 -26.29 -52.17 26.28
CA LEU A 259 -26.72 -53.33 25.51
C LEU A 259 -25.48 -54.11 25.11
N THR A 260 -25.09 -55.04 25.97
CA THR A 260 -24.14 -56.11 25.66
C THR A 260 -24.76 -57.01 24.60
N THR A 261 -24.53 -56.73 23.32
CA THR A 261 -24.81 -57.70 22.25
C THR A 261 -23.68 -58.71 22.20
N GLU A 262 -23.95 -59.88 22.76
CA GLU A 262 -23.31 -61.13 22.39
C GLU A 262 -23.28 -61.28 20.86
N GLN A 263 -22.09 -61.39 20.28
CA GLN A 263 -21.92 -62.15 19.06
C GLN A 263 -20.87 -63.22 19.31
N GLY A 264 -21.38 -64.43 19.50
CA GLY A 264 -20.61 -65.65 19.46
C GLY A 264 -20.31 -66.10 18.03
N ARG A 265 -19.18 -66.80 17.93
CA ARG A 265 -18.78 -67.88 17.00
C ARG A 265 -18.93 -67.66 15.50
#